data_AF-A0A1G1D5I4-F1
#
_entry.id   AF-A0A1G1D5I4-F1
#
_cell.length_a   1.000
_cell.length_b   1.000
_cell.length_c   1.000
_cell.angle_alpha   90.00
_cell.angle_beta   90.00
_cell.angle_gamma   90.00
#
_symmetry.space_group_name_H-M   'P 1'
#
loop_
_entity.id
_entity.type
_entity.pdbx_description
1 polymer ?
#
loop_
_entity_poly.entity_id
_entity_poly.type
_entity_poly.pdbx_seq_one_letter_code
_entity_poly.pdbx_strand_id
1 'polypeptide(L)'
;MAEEEKGRKLIELFSTGIIPQASQTVDSAMLAYQVNKVDLFNLLDNQITLFNYQIQYEKVLTDYEKKLAELEAVVGKKLFY
;
A
#
# COMPACT_ATOMS: atom_id res chain seq x y z
N MET A 1 17.85 -9.79 8.31
CA MET A 1 17.46 -10.68 7.19
C MET A 1 15.97 -11.03 7.25
N ALA A 2 15.47 -11.73 8.28
CA ALA A 2 14.04 -12.08 8.34
C ALA A 2 13.07 -10.89 8.28
N GLU A 3 13.44 -9.75 8.88
CA GLU A 3 12.61 -8.55 8.90
C GLU A 3 12.66 -7.73 7.61
N GLU A 4 13.75 -7.84 6.84
CA GLU A 4 13.93 -7.20 5.53
C GLU A 4 13.10 -7.95 4.47
N GLU A 5 13.21 -9.27 4.43
CA GLU A 5 12.38 -10.14 3.58
C GLU A 5 10.88 -9.92 3.85
N LYS A 6 10.51 -9.73 5.11
CA LYS A 6 9.12 -9.41 5.49
C LYS A 6 8.67 -8.07 4.91
N GLY A 7 9.50 -7.03 5.03
CA GLY A 7 9.23 -5.70 4.45
C GLY A 7 9.03 -5.78 2.95
N ARG A 8 9.93 -6.45 2.23
CA ARG A 8 9.84 -6.65 0.78
C ARG A 8 8.55 -7.36 0.36
N LYS A 9 8.18 -8.45 1.03
CA LYS A 9 6.94 -9.18 0.74
C LYS A 9 5.69 -8.34 0.99
N LEU A 10 5.70 -7.49 2.04
CA LEU A 10 4.58 -6.60 2.30
C LEU A 10 4.47 -5.51 1.22
N ILE A 11 5.58 -4.91 0.80
CA ILE A 11 5.61 -3.94 -0.31
C ILE A 11 5.01 -4.57 -1.57
N GLU A 12 5.43 -5.79 -1.93
CA GLU A 12 4.89 -6.52 -3.07
C GLU A 12 3.39 -6.80 -2.92
N LEU A 13 2.94 -7.29 -1.76
CA LEU A 13 1.53 -7.60 -1.50
C LEU A 13 0.63 -6.36 -1.62
N PHE A 14 1.07 -5.23 -1.07
CA PHE A 14 0.30 -3.98 -1.12
C PHE A 14 0.21 -3.45 -2.55
N SER A 15 1.34 -3.37 -3.26
CA SER A 15 1.43 -2.79 -4.61
C SER A 15 0.73 -3.64 -5.68
N THR A 16 0.80 -4.97 -5.57
CA THR A 16 0.28 -5.88 -6.60
C THR A 16 -1.09 -6.49 -6.26
N GLY A 17 -1.48 -6.49 -4.98
CA GLY A 17 -2.71 -7.12 -4.51
C GLY A 17 -3.69 -6.12 -3.90
N ILE A 18 -3.35 -5.61 -2.72
CA ILE A 18 -4.31 -4.88 -1.86
C ILE A 18 -4.76 -3.57 -2.50
N ILE A 19 -3.81 -2.73 -2.95
CA ILE A 19 -4.14 -1.42 -3.54
C ILE A 19 -4.94 -1.58 -4.84
N PRO A 20 -4.53 -2.45 -5.80
CA PRO A 20 -5.34 -2.70 -7.00
C PRO A 20 -6.77 -3.17 -6.70
N GLN A 21 -6.95 -4.08 -5.74
CA GLN A 21 -8.28 -4.59 -5.35
C GLN A 21 -9.15 -3.49 -4.71
N ALA A 22 -8.56 -2.68 -3.82
CA ALA A 22 -9.25 -1.55 -3.22
C ALA A 22 -9.63 -0.49 -4.28
N SER A 23 -8.76 -0.24 -5.27
CA SER A 23 -9.07 0.64 -6.39
C SER A 23 -10.25 0.15 -7.21
N GLN A 24 -10.26 -1.14 -7.57
CA GLN A 24 -11.38 -1.75 -8.30
C GLN A 24 -12.71 -1.68 -7.52
N THR A 25 -12.63 -1.77 -6.19
CA THR A 25 -13.80 -1.60 -5.31
C THR A 25 -14.35 -0.18 -5.40
N VAL A 26 -13.48 0.84 -5.35
CA VAL A 26 -13.87 2.24 -5.52
C VAL A 26 -14.46 2.48 -6.91
N ASP A 27 -13.84 1.98 -7.97
CA ASP A 27 -14.32 2.13 -9.34
C ASP A 27 -15.72 1.53 -9.51
N SER A 28 -15.94 0.35 -8.95
CA SER A 28 -17.25 -0.33 -8.95
C SER A 28 -18.30 0.47 -8.18
N ALA A 29 -17.94 0.99 -7.01
CA ALA A 29 -18.83 1.82 -6.19
C ALA A 29 -19.17 3.15 -6.89
N MET A 30 -18.22 3.75 -7.61
CA MET A 30 -18.43 4.98 -8.38
C MET A 30 -19.45 4.76 -9.50
N LEU A 31 -19.30 3.67 -10.27
CA LEU A 31 -20.27 3.30 -11.31
C LEU A 31 -21.67 3.06 -10.71
N ALA A 32 -21.74 2.40 -9.55
CA ALA A 32 -23.01 2.15 -8.87
C ALA A 32 -23.65 3.44 -8.34
N TYR A 33 -22.87 4.37 -7.80
CA TYR A 33 -23.35 5.68 -7.35
C TYR A 33 -23.96 6.50 -8.50
N GLN A 34 -23.32 6.51 -9.68
CA GLN A 34 -23.81 7.22 -10.86
C GLN A 34 -25.19 6.73 -11.34
N VAL A 35 -25.55 5.49 -11.01
CA VAL A 35 -26.86 4.90 -11.32
C VAL A 35 -27.75 4.73 -10.08
N ASN A 36 -27.49 5.47 -9.00
CA ASN A 36 -28.24 5.47 -7.73
C ASN A 36 -28.37 4.09 -7.05
N LYS A 37 -27.40 3.19 -7.26
CA LYS A 37 -27.38 1.84 -6.63
C LYS A 37 -26.61 1.78 -5.31
N VAL A 38 -25.76 2.77 -5.04
CA VAL A 38 -25.00 2.93 -3.80
C VAL A 38 -25.07 4.41 -3.40
N ASP A 39 -25.14 4.71 -2.10
CA ASP A 39 -25.13 6.09 -1.60
C ASP A 39 -23.71 6.69 -1.53
N LEU A 40 -23.64 8.02 -1.40
CA LEU A 40 -22.36 8.74 -1.35
C LEU A 40 -21.50 8.35 -0.14
N PHE A 41 -22.11 7.98 0.99
CA PHE A 41 -21.38 7.61 2.20
C PHE A 41 -20.58 6.33 1.99
N ASN A 42 -21.22 5.31 1.40
CA ASN A 42 -20.57 4.04 1.06
C ASN A 42 -19.47 4.22 0.00
N LEU A 43 -19.65 5.12 -0.98
CA LEU A 43 -18.59 5.46 -1.93
C LEU A 43 -17.38 6.10 -1.22
N LEU A 44 -17.63 7.05 -0.31
CA LEU A 44 -16.57 7.70 0.46
C LEU A 44 -15.84 6.74 1.39
N ASP A 45 -16.53 5.80 2.01
CA ASP A 45 -15.92 4.79 2.88
C ASP A 45 -14.95 3.86 2.12
N ASN A 46 -15.34 3.44 0.91
CA ASN A 46 -14.46 2.70 0.00
C ASN A 46 -13.22 3.52 -0.38
N GLN A 47 -13.40 4.82 -0.67
CA GLN A 47 -12.30 5.73 -1.02
C GLN A 47 -11.33 5.95 0.16
N ILE A 48 -11.85 6.14 1.37
CA ILE A 48 -11.05 6.25 2.60
C ILE A 48 -10.26 4.96 2.84
N THR A 49 -10.89 3.80 2.61
CA THR A 49 -10.24 2.50 2.73
C THR A 49 -9.07 2.36 1.75
N LEU A 50 -9.25 2.76 0.48
CA LEU A 50 -8.16 2.81 -0.50
C LEU A 50 -7.00 3.70 -0.03
N PHE A 51 -7.29 4.90 0.46
CA PHE A 51 -6.25 5.80 0.98
C PHE A 51 -5.53 5.22 2.19
N ASN A 52 -6.24 4.54 3.08
CA ASN A 52 -5.62 3.86 4.22
C ASN A 52 -4.62 2.78 3.78
N TYR A 53 -4.93 2.01 2.74
CA TYR A 53 -4.00 1.04 2.18
C TYR A 53 -2.78 1.69 1.53
N GLN A 54 -2.96 2.79 0.80
CA GLN A 54 -1.84 3.54 0.22
C GLN A 54 -0.92 4.11 1.30
N ILE A 55 -1.48 4.69 2.36
CA ILE A 55 -0.71 5.20 3.51
C ILE A 55 0.06 4.07 4.20
N GLN A 56 -0.55 2.88 4.35
CA GLN A 56 0.12 1.72 4.93
C GLN A 56 1.28 1.24 4.06
N TYR A 57 1.10 1.19 2.73
CA TYR A 57 2.16 0.85 1.79
C TYR A 57 3.37 1.80 1.94
N GLU A 58 3.14 3.11 1.93
CA GLU A 58 4.21 4.11 2.06
C GLU A 58 4.96 3.99 3.40
N LYS A 59 4.24 3.68 4.49
CA LYS A 59 4.87 3.42 5.80
C LYS A 59 5.77 2.20 5.75
N VAL A 60 5.30 1.09 5.17
CA VAL A 60 6.09 -0.14 5.05
C VAL A 60 7.32 0.10 4.17
N LEU A 61 7.17 0.82 3.05
CA LEU A 61 8.27 1.17 2.17
C LEU A 61 9.32 2.02 2.90
N THR A 62 8.89 3.08 3.57
CA THR A 62 9.77 3.96 4.34
C THR A 62 10.52 3.21 5.44
N ASP A 63 9.84 2.31 6.16
CA ASP A 63 10.47 1.53 7.23
C ASP A 63 11.47 0.49 6.68
N TYR A 64 11.17 -0.10 5.52
CA TYR A 64 12.08 -0.99 4.81
C TYR A 64 13.35 -0.24 4.37
N GLU A 65 13.20 0.94 3.75
CA GLU A 65 14.32 1.76 3.29
C GLU A 65 15.23 2.23 4.45
N LYS A 66 14.63 2.63 5.58
CA LYS A 66 15.39 3.00 6.79
C LYS A 66 16.24 1.84 7.30
N LYS A 67 15.64 0.66 7.45
CA LYS A 67 16.34 -0.56 7.89
C LYS A 67 17.45 -0.95 6.94
N LEU A 68 17.22 -0.76 5.64
CA LEU A 68 18.23 -1.03 4.64
C LEU A 68 19.41 -0.07 4.77
N ALA A 69 19.16 1.24 4.92
CA ALA A 69 20.21 2.24 5.11
C ALA A 69 21.04 1.98 6.39
N GLU A 70 20.39 1.54 7.48
CA GLU A 70 21.09 1.12 8.70
C GLU A 70 22.02 -0.08 8.43
N LEU A 71 21.56 -1.06 7.66
CA LEU A 71 22.39 -2.21 7.28
C LEU A 71 23.56 -1.79 6.40
N GLU A 72 23.34 -0.92 5.41
CA GLU A 72 24.40 -0.37 4.56
C GLU A 72 25.46 0.37 5.37
N ALA A 73 25.05 1.15 6.38
CA ALA A 73 25.95 1.86 7.28
C ALA A 73 26.82 0.89 8.11
N VAL A 74 26.24 -0.21 8.60
CA VAL A 74 26.97 -1.24 9.37
C VAL A 74 27.94 -2.02 8.50
N VAL A 75 27.54 -2.37 7.27
CA VAL A 75 28.37 -3.15 6.33
C VAL A 75 29.41 -2.28 5.61
N GLY A 76 29.23 -0.96 5.62
CA GLY A 76 30.11 0.01 4.95
C GLY A 76 30.04 -0.07 3.43
N LYS A 77 28.95 -0.64 2.88
CA LYS A 77 28.72 -0.81 1.45
C LYS A 77 27.26 -0.56 1.13
N LYS A 78 27.00 0.05 -0.02
CA LYS A 78 25.65 0.12 -0.59
C LYS A 78 25.19 -1.26 -1.04
N LEU A 79 23.95 -1.59 -0.73
CA LEU A 79 23.30 -2.86 -1.03
C LEU A 79 22.23 -2.71 -2.11
N PHE A 80 21.59 -1.53 -2.29
CA PHE A 80 20.58 -1.32 -3.35
C PHE A 80 20.64 0.10 -3.97
N TYR A 81 20.05 0.24 -5.16
CA TYR A 81 19.77 1.50 -5.87
C TYR A 81 18.55 1.36 -6.78
#